data_AF-A0A660Z759-F1
#
_entry.id   AF-A0A660Z759-F1
#
_cell.length_a   1.000
_cell.length_b   1.000
_cell.length_c   1.000
_cell.angle_alpha   90.00
_cell.angle_beta   90.00
_cell.angle_gamma   90.00
#
_symmetry.space_group_name_H-M   'P 1'
#
loop_
_entity.id
_entity.type
_entity.pdbx_description
1 polymer ?
#
loop_
_entity_poly.entity_id
_entity_poly.type
_entity_poly.pdbx_seq_one_letter_code
_entity_poly.pdbx_strand_id
1 'polypeptide(L)'
;MTEINNDQELVNEFISGNESAFNRLAKRYQEKIYWHARRMTGNHLDADEIVQQVLLVMYNKLKSLNIDSSLYTWIYKITSTRSLK
;
A
#
# COMPACT_ATOMS: atom_id res chain seq x y z
N MET A 1 -11.42 -19.23 11.87
CA MET A 1 -11.43 -18.21 10.81
C MET A 1 -9.99 -17.97 10.42
N THR A 2 -9.50 -18.59 9.35
CA THR A 2 -8.08 -18.50 8.94
C THR A 2 -7.83 -17.07 8.49
N GLU A 3 -7.10 -16.28 9.29
CA GLU A 3 -6.57 -15.00 8.80
C GLU A 3 -5.68 -15.32 7.61
N ILE A 4 -6.16 -15.00 6.41
CA ILE A 4 -5.33 -14.97 5.21
C ILE A 4 -4.25 -13.93 5.48
N ASN A 5 -3.06 -14.40 5.84
CA ASN A 5 -1.95 -13.59 6.30
C ASN A 5 -0.95 -13.25 5.18
N ASN A 6 -1.08 -13.90 4.03
CA ASN A 6 -0.18 -13.71 2.91
C ASN A 6 -0.65 -12.54 2.03
N ASP A 7 0.22 -11.54 1.85
CA ASP A 7 -0.05 -10.41 0.96
C ASP A 7 -0.27 -10.86 -0.49
N GLN A 8 0.43 -11.92 -0.93
CA GLN A 8 0.27 -12.45 -2.28
C GLN A 8 -1.14 -13.01 -2.53
N GLU A 9 -1.73 -13.68 -1.54
CA GLU A 9 -3.09 -14.20 -1.65
C GLU A 9 -4.10 -13.05 -1.73
N LEU A 10 -3.95 -12.02 -0.90
CA LEU A 10 -4.80 -10.82 -0.96
C LEU A 10 -4.66 -10.08 -2.28
N VAL A 11 -3.46 -10.00 -2.84
CA VAL A 11 -3.24 -9.42 -4.17
C VAL A 11 -3.95 -10.25 -5.25
N ASN A 12 -3.81 -11.58 -5.20
CA ASN A 12 -4.47 -12.47 -6.18
C ASN A 12 -5.99 -12.38 -6.09
N GLU A 13 -6.56 -12.33 -4.88
CA GLU A 13 -7.99 -12.11 -4.67
C GLU A 13 -8.44 -10.74 -5.21
N PHE A 14 -7.66 -9.69 -5.00
CA PHE A 14 -7.98 -8.37 -5.54
C PHE A 14 -7.94 -8.37 -7.08
N ILE A 15 -6.95 -9.02 -7.67
CA ILE A 15 -6.83 -9.18 -9.13
C ILE A 15 -8.02 -9.97 -9.69
N SER A 16 -8.54 -10.97 -8.97
CA SER A 16 -9.72 -11.74 -9.37
C SER A 16 -11.05 -11.00 -9.19
N GLY A 17 -11.02 -9.75 -8.70
CA GLY A 17 -12.19 -8.88 -8.56
C GLY A 17 -12.74 -8.77 -7.13
N ASN A 18 -12.10 -9.39 -6.14
CA ASN A 18 -12.50 -9.25 -4.74
C ASN A 18 -12.00 -7.91 -4.16
N GLU A 19 -12.82 -6.87 -4.26
CA GLU A 19 -12.52 -5.53 -3.72
C GLU A 19 -12.29 -5.54 -2.18
N SER A 20 -12.87 -6.50 -1.46
CA SER A 20 -12.62 -6.63 -0.01
C SER A 20 -11.18 -7.00 0.33
N ALA A 21 -10.48 -7.68 -0.58
CA ALA A 21 -9.07 -8.03 -0.41
C ALA A 21 -8.18 -6.76 -0.43
N PHE A 22 -8.51 -5.77 -1.26
CA PHE A 22 -7.82 -4.48 -1.23
C PHE A 22 -8.05 -3.74 0.09
N ASN A 23 -9.26 -3.76 0.64
CA ASN A 23 -9.53 -3.12 1.93
C ASN A 23 -8.65 -3.71 3.05
N ARG A 24 -8.38 -5.02 3.00
CA ARG A 24 -7.48 -5.70 3.95
C ARG A 24 -6.03 -5.28 3.75
N LEU A 25 -5.57 -5.18 2.50
CA LEU A 25 -4.25 -4.64 2.17
C LEU A 25 -4.11 -3.19 2.63
N ALA A 26 -5.07 -2.33 2.31
CA ALA A 26 -5.07 -0.92 2.70
C ALA A 26 -4.98 -0.78 4.22
N LYS A 27 -5.83 -1.50 4.98
CA LYS A 27 -5.79 -1.48 6.45
C LYS A 27 -4.46 -1.97 7.01
N ARG A 28 -3.83 -2.97 6.40
CA ARG A 28 -2.53 -3.51 6.81
C ARG A 28 -1.37 -2.53 6.57
N TYR A 29 -1.45 -1.76 5.48
CA TYR A 29 -0.35 -0.92 5.02
C TYR A 29 -0.49 0.56 5.36
N GLN A 30 -1.70 1.08 5.61
CA GLN A 30 -1.93 2.50 5.89
C GLN A 30 -1.05 3.05 7.01
N GLU A 31 -0.93 2.33 8.14
CA GLU A 31 -0.16 2.78 9.30
C GLU A 31 1.35 2.76 9.01
N LYS A 32 1.82 1.74 8.27
CA LYS A 32 3.22 1.64 7.85
C LYS A 32 3.60 2.75 6.88
N ILE A 33 2.73 3.05 5.92
CA ILE A 33 2.90 4.15 4.98
C ILE A 33 2.92 5.47 5.74
N TYR A 34 1.98 5.66 6.67
CA TYR A 34 1.87 6.87 7.48
C TYR A 34 3.14 7.16 8.26
N TRP A 35 3.64 6.20 9.05
CA TRP A 35 4.84 6.43 9.86
C TRP A 35 6.08 6.66 9.00
N HIS A 36 6.17 5.99 7.85
CA HIS A 36 7.26 6.22 6.91
C HIS A 36 7.19 7.61 6.28
N ALA A 37 6.01 8.02 5.78
CA ALA A 37 5.78 9.36 5.23
C ALA A 37 6.03 10.45 6.28
N ARG A 38 5.51 10.26 7.50
CA ARG A 38 5.66 11.20 8.61
C ARG A 38 7.12 11.44 9.00
N ARG A 39 7.94 10.39 8.95
CA ARG A 39 9.38 10.52 9.19
C ARG A 39 10.07 11.37 8.12
N MET A 40 9.56 11.35 6.88
CA MET A 40 10.14 12.08 5.76
C MET A 40 9.64 13.53 5.66
N THR A 41 8.34 13.77 5.89
CA THR A 41 7.71 15.10 5.74
C THR A 41 7.74 15.94 7.02
N GLY A 42 7.85 15.30 8.19
CA GLY A 42 7.89 15.97 9.49
C GLY A 42 6.55 16.52 10.00
N ASN A 43 5.46 16.46 9.22
CA ASN A 43 4.14 16.95 9.62
C ASN A 43 3.00 15.96 9.26
N HIS A 44 1.81 16.16 9.85
CA HIS A 44 0.71 15.17 9.81
C HIS A 44 -0.05 15.27 8.49
N LEU A 45 -0.30 16.51 8.04
CA LEU A 45 -1.10 16.80 6.86
C LEU A 45 -0.47 16.16 5.61
N ASP A 46 0.83 16.38 5.41
CA ASP A 46 1.54 15.81 4.26
C ASP A 46 1.62 14.29 4.35
N ALA A 47 1.77 13.74 5.56
CA ALA A 47 1.81 12.29 5.76
C ALA A 47 0.46 11.64 5.41
N ASP A 48 -0.65 12.24 5.82
CA ASP A 48 -2.00 11.78 5.49
C ASP A 48 -2.27 11.88 3.98
N GLU A 49 -1.83 12.96 3.33
CA GLU A 49 -1.93 13.10 1.88
C GLU A 49 -1.15 12.00 1.15
N ILE A 50 0.09 11.73 1.57
CA ILE A 50 0.92 10.68 1.00
C ILE A 50 0.28 9.31 1.18
N VAL A 51 -0.32 9.01 2.34
CA VAL A 51 -1.05 7.75 2.56
C VAL A 51 -2.13 7.57 1.51
N GLN A 52 -2.95 8.59 1.27
CA GLN A 52 -3.99 8.53 0.26
C GLN A 52 -3.42 8.33 -1.15
N GLN A 53 -2.41 9.09 -1.53
CA GLN A 53 -1.76 8.96 -2.84
C GLN A 53 -1.16 7.56 -3.05
N VAL A 54 -0.51 6.99 -2.03
CA VAL A 54 0.08 5.65 -2.10
C VAL A 54 -1.00 4.58 -2.23
N LEU A 55 -2.08 4.66 -1.44
CA LEU A 55 -3.21 3.72 -1.54
C LEU A 55 -3.88 3.78 -2.91
N LEU A 56 -4.05 4.97 -3.50
CA LEU A 56 -4.55 5.12 -4.87
C LEU A 56 -3.61 4.49 -5.90
N VAL A 57 -2.29 4.66 -5.75
CA VAL A 57 -1.32 3.99 -6.62
C VAL A 57 -1.40 2.48 -6.46
N MET A 58 -1.51 1.96 -5.23
CA MET A 58 -1.70 0.54 -4.97
C MET A 58 -2.94 0.01 -5.69
N TYR A 59 -4.10 0.66 -5.52
CA TYR A 59 -5.36 0.24 -6.14
C TYR A 59 -5.23 0.11 -7.66
N ASN A 60 -4.66 1.14 -8.29
CA ASN A 60 -4.56 1.21 -9.75
C ASN A 60 -3.51 0.27 -10.34
N LYS A 61 -2.43 -0.01 -9.58
CA LYS A 61 -1.29 -0.76 -10.10
C LYS A 61 -1.34 -2.24 -9.77
N LEU A 62 -1.88 -2.64 -8.62
CA LEU A 62 -1.93 -4.05 -8.19
C LEU A 62 -2.64 -4.96 -9.22
N LYS A 63 -3.67 -4.47 -9.91
CA LYS A 63 -4.36 -5.23 -10.98
C LYS A 63 -3.49 -5.53 -12.21
N SER A 64 -2.36 -4.83 -12.37
CA SER A 64 -1.47 -4.91 -13.54
C SER A 64 -0.03 -5.27 -13.22
N LEU A 65 0.31 -5.40 -11.93
CA LEU A 65 1.70 -5.58 -11.51
C LEU A 65 2.03 -7.07 -11.39
N ASN A 66 3.05 -7.50 -12.14
CA ASN A 66 3.83 -8.66 -11.74
C ASN A 66 4.82 -8.19 -10.67
N ILE A 67 4.53 -8.54 -9.42
CA ILE A 67 5.33 -8.16 -8.26
C ILE A 67 6.53 -9.13 -8.16
N ASP A 68 7.65 -8.78 -8.79
CA ASP A 68 8.91 -9.55 -8.69
C ASP A 68 9.63 -9.36 -7.34
N SER A 69 9.23 -8.36 -6.56
CA SER A 69 9.81 -7.97 -5.27
C SER A 69 8.73 -7.84 -4.21
N SER A 70 8.96 -8.13 -2.92
CA SER A 70 7.87 -8.13 -1.91
C SER A 70 7.00 -6.87 -1.94
N LEU A 71 5.68 -7.04 -1.76
CA LEU A 71 4.70 -5.94 -1.76
C LEU A 71 5.12 -4.80 -0.83
N TYR A 72 5.64 -5.15 0.35
CA TYR A 72 6.21 -4.21 1.30
C TYR A 72 7.30 -3.31 0.70
N THR A 73 8.26 -3.91 -0.02
CA THR A 73 9.39 -3.16 -0.64
C THR A 73 8.88 -2.20 -1.71
N TRP A 74 7.93 -2.65 -2.53
CA TRP A 74 7.32 -1.83 -3.56
C TRP A 74 6.55 -0.63 -2.98
N ILE A 75 5.75 -0.85 -1.93
CA ILE A 75 5.04 0.21 -1.21
C ILE A 75 6.03 1.21 -0.61
N TYR A 76 7.09 0.73 0.04
CA TYR A 76 8.11 1.59 0.65
C TYR A 76 8.76 2.51 -0.38
N LYS A 77 9.07 1.99 -1.58
CA LYS A 77 9.62 2.77 -2.70
C LYS A 77 8.66 3.85 -3.19
N ILE A 78 7.38 3.53 -3.34
CA ILE A 78 6.37 4.51 -3.77
C ILE A 78 6.22 5.59 -2.71
N THR A 79 6.09 5.22 -1.44
CA THR A 79 5.98 6.19 -0.34
C THR A 79 7.18 7.14 -0.33
N SER A 80 8.42 6.63 -0.38
CA SER A 80 9.60 7.48 -0.45
C SER A 80 9.61 8.41 -1.68
N THR A 81 9.15 7.93 -2.83
CA THR A 81 9.05 8.74 -4.05
C THR A 81 8.02 9.87 -3.91
N ARG A 82 6.91 9.62 -3.19
CA ARG A 82 5.88 10.64 -2.93
C ARG A 82 6.30 11.63 -1.86
N SER A 83 7.04 11.20 -0.85
CA SER A 83 7.51 12.06 0.25
C SER A 83 8.65 13.01 -0.12
N LEU A 84 9.37 12.77 -1.22
CA LEU A 84 10.49 13.62 -1.68
C LEU A 84 10.07 14.65 -2.74
N LYS A 85 8.78 14.70 -3.06
CA LYS A 85 8.26 15.45 -4.20
C LYS A 85 7.75 16.82 -3.80
#